data_AF-A0A7S2VYQ5-F1
#
_entry.id   AF-A0A7S2VYQ5-F1
#
_cell.length_a   1.000
_cell.length_b   1.000
_cell.length_c   1.000
_cell.angle_alpha   90.00
_cell.angle_beta   90.00
_cell.angle_gamma   90.00
#
_symmetry.space_group_name_H-M   'P 1'
#
loop_
_entity.id
_entity.type
_entity.pdbx_description
1 polymer ?
#
loop_
_entity_poly.entity_id
_entity_poly.type
_entity_poly.pdbx_seq_one_letter_code
_entity_poly.pdbx_strand_id
1 'polypeptide(L)'
;ENRPMMYSSEMFMKEKNPRTVHIGIDIGGPVGTKVYAFADGVVEHIGYNDALGDYGHVVVVRHDLLNVNNGTTHVWALYGHLDARSTNGKRRGRKVKRGQVLGRMGDVHENGGWSDPHVHFQLSVVSPDTHDMPGVVAMRDRSWALSQYPDPRIILGPLY
;
A
#
# COMPACT_ATOMS: atom_id res chain seq x y z
N GLU A 1 -9.72 -2.97 8.09
CA GLU A 1 -10.23 -4.10 8.93
C GLU A 1 -9.64 -4.00 10.33
N ASN A 2 -10.33 -4.39 11.42
CA ASN A 2 -9.72 -4.38 12.76
C ASN A 2 -9.05 -5.73 13.07
N ARG A 3 -7.72 -5.76 13.26
CA ARG A 3 -6.90 -6.98 13.42
C ARG A 3 -5.98 -6.92 14.66
N PRO A 4 -6.54 -6.95 15.88
CA PRO A 4 -5.76 -6.74 17.11
C PRO A 4 -4.68 -7.80 17.35
N MET A 5 -4.88 -9.04 16.90
CA MET A 5 -3.91 -10.14 17.09
C MET A 5 -2.72 -10.08 16.12
N MET A 6 -2.88 -9.40 14.99
CA MET A 6 -1.84 -9.29 13.95
C MET A 6 -0.87 -8.14 14.26
N TYR A 7 -1.34 -7.08 14.90
CA TYR A 7 -0.55 -5.88 15.21
C TYR A 7 -0.09 -5.84 16.66
N SER A 8 0.58 -6.90 17.13
CA SER A 8 0.96 -7.07 18.55
C SER A 8 2.36 -6.57 18.90
N SER A 9 3.18 -6.16 17.93
CA SER A 9 4.54 -5.68 18.18
C SER A 9 4.56 -4.29 18.86
N GLU A 10 5.70 -3.94 19.46
CA GLU A 10 5.91 -2.63 20.10
C GLU A 10 5.61 -1.46 19.17
N MET A 11 5.87 -1.59 17.86
CA MET A 11 5.58 -0.56 16.86
C MET A 11 4.09 -0.16 16.85
N PHE A 12 3.18 -1.10 17.07
CA PHE A 12 1.74 -0.87 17.06
C PHE A 12 1.13 -0.64 18.45
N MET A 13 1.85 -1.08 19.49
CA MET A 13 1.41 -1.10 20.87
C MET A 13 2.07 -0.04 21.77
N LYS A 14 2.95 0.81 21.22
CA LYS A 14 3.77 1.79 21.96
C LYS A 14 3.00 2.86 22.75
N GLU A 15 1.67 2.96 22.64
CA GLU A 15 0.87 4.02 23.26
C GLU A 15 -0.41 3.49 23.93
N LYS A 16 -1.08 4.33 24.74
CA LYS A 16 -2.47 4.09 25.23
C LYS A 16 -3.52 3.97 24.10
N ASN A 17 -3.09 3.93 22.86
CA ASN A 17 -3.91 3.96 21.65
C ASN A 17 -3.37 2.93 20.64
N PRO A 18 -3.61 1.63 20.87
CA PRO A 18 -3.10 0.57 20.01
C PRO A 18 -3.60 0.73 18.58
N ARG A 19 -2.69 0.60 17.61
CA ARG A 19 -3.00 0.66 16.18
C ARG A 19 -3.38 -0.73 15.70
N THR A 20 -4.67 -0.94 15.47
CA THR A 20 -5.21 -2.27 15.10
C THR A 20 -6.04 -2.25 13.83
N VAL A 21 -6.38 -1.07 13.31
CA VAL A 21 -7.20 -0.93 12.11
C VAL A 21 -6.30 -0.88 10.89
N HIS A 22 -6.26 -1.99 10.14
CA HIS A 22 -5.58 -2.10 8.86
C HIS A 22 -6.26 -1.23 7.79
N ILE A 23 -5.46 -0.42 7.12
CA ILE A 23 -5.86 0.52 6.08
C ILE A 23 -5.27 0.04 4.75
N GLY A 24 -6.04 -0.76 4.05
CA GLY A 24 -5.62 -1.41 2.81
C GLY A 24 -6.21 -2.80 2.70
N ILE A 25 -5.60 -3.59 1.84
CA ILE A 25 -5.88 -5.01 1.67
C ILE A 25 -4.58 -5.76 1.40
N ASP A 26 -4.45 -6.94 2.00
CA ASP A 26 -3.31 -7.82 1.79
C ASP A 26 -3.72 -8.96 0.87
N ILE A 27 -2.95 -9.16 -0.20
CA ILE A 27 -3.17 -10.23 -1.17
C ILE A 27 -1.96 -11.15 -1.12
N GLY A 28 -2.15 -12.34 -0.54
CA GLY A 28 -1.11 -13.35 -0.37
C GLY A 28 -0.66 -13.99 -1.68
N GLY A 29 0.61 -14.41 -1.73
CA GLY A 29 1.18 -15.15 -2.85
C GLY A 29 2.64 -15.55 -2.61
N PRO A 30 3.25 -16.38 -3.46
CA PRO A 30 4.66 -16.72 -3.33
C PRO A 30 5.58 -15.51 -3.46
N VAL A 31 6.76 -15.56 -2.83
CA VAL A 31 7.86 -14.60 -3.08
C VAL A 31 8.11 -14.47 -4.58
N GLY A 32 8.32 -13.24 -5.06
CA GLY A 32 8.58 -12.96 -6.46
C GLY A 32 7.34 -12.87 -7.35
N THR A 33 6.13 -13.08 -6.80
CA THR A 33 4.86 -12.87 -7.50
C THR A 33 4.77 -11.44 -8.01
N LYS A 34 4.45 -11.28 -9.30
CA LYS A 34 4.42 -9.96 -9.95
C LYS A 34 3.23 -9.14 -9.45
N VAL A 35 3.48 -7.88 -9.16
CA VAL A 35 2.50 -6.86 -8.79
C VAL A 35 2.35 -5.88 -9.94
N TYR A 36 1.11 -5.60 -10.34
CA TYR A 36 0.77 -4.87 -11.56
C TYR A 36 0.03 -3.56 -11.25
N ALA A 37 0.25 -2.55 -12.07
CA ALA A 37 -0.53 -1.31 -12.02
C ALA A 37 -1.97 -1.56 -12.49
N PHE A 38 -2.96 -1.20 -11.68
CA PHE A 38 -4.37 -1.39 -12.05
C PHE A 38 -4.84 -0.43 -13.16
N ALA A 39 -4.20 0.73 -13.29
CA ALA A 39 -4.48 1.75 -14.28
C ALA A 39 -3.19 2.46 -14.75
N ASP A 40 -3.31 3.31 -15.77
CA ASP A 40 -2.26 4.25 -16.15
C ASP A 40 -1.97 5.22 -14.99
N GLY A 41 -0.72 5.67 -14.87
CA GLY A 41 -0.35 6.57 -13.78
C GLY A 41 1.09 7.04 -13.84
N VAL A 42 1.52 7.66 -12.74
CA VAL A 42 2.89 8.17 -12.55
C VAL A 42 3.38 7.75 -11.17
N VAL A 43 4.57 7.18 -11.11
CA VAL A 43 5.23 6.86 -9.84
C VAL A 43 5.54 8.16 -9.10
N GLU A 44 4.98 8.34 -7.91
CA GLU A 44 5.11 9.57 -7.14
C GLU A 44 6.05 9.41 -5.94
N HIS A 45 6.00 8.26 -5.26
CA HIS A 45 6.96 7.95 -4.21
C HIS A 45 7.50 6.54 -4.36
N ILE A 46 8.74 6.36 -3.94
CA ILE A 46 9.45 5.09 -3.85
C ILE A 46 10.28 5.14 -2.58
N GLY A 47 10.37 4.03 -1.84
CA GLY A 47 11.25 3.95 -0.70
C GLY A 47 11.34 2.57 -0.09
N TYR A 48 11.97 2.51 1.07
CA TYR A 48 12.18 1.30 1.86
C TYR A 48 11.96 1.63 3.33
N ASN A 49 10.94 1.01 3.93
CA ASN A 49 10.64 1.10 5.35
C ASN A 49 11.25 -0.12 6.04
N ASP A 50 12.37 0.06 6.73
CA ASP A 50 13.20 -1.01 7.26
C ASP A 50 12.80 -1.51 8.66
N ALA A 51 11.81 -0.85 9.28
CA ALA A 51 11.31 -1.25 10.59
C ALA A 51 10.56 -2.60 10.54
N LEU A 52 10.72 -3.40 11.58
CA LEU A 52 10.03 -4.69 11.71
C LEU A 52 8.51 -4.47 11.85
N GLY A 53 7.74 -5.10 10.97
CA GLY A 53 6.30 -4.97 10.84
C GLY A 53 5.84 -3.82 9.93
N ASP A 54 6.78 -3.08 9.34
CA ASP A 54 6.49 -2.00 8.38
C ASP A 54 6.37 -2.55 6.94
N TYR A 55 6.40 -1.68 5.94
CA TYR A 55 6.13 -2.04 4.55
C TYR A 55 7.29 -2.68 3.78
N GLY A 56 8.53 -2.62 4.26
CA GLY A 56 9.67 -2.97 3.41
C GLY A 56 9.73 -2.07 2.16
N HIS A 57 9.93 -2.64 0.98
CA HIS A 57 9.98 -1.86 -0.25
C HIS A 57 8.60 -1.39 -0.74
N VAL A 58 8.51 -0.10 -1.05
CA VAL A 58 7.25 0.57 -1.39
C VAL A 58 7.33 1.30 -2.73
N VAL A 59 6.27 1.20 -3.51
CA VAL A 59 5.99 2.07 -4.66
C VAL A 59 4.62 2.71 -4.48
N VAL A 60 4.54 4.04 -4.62
CA VAL A 60 3.29 4.79 -4.66
C VAL A 60 3.08 5.35 -6.06
N VAL A 61 1.91 5.06 -6.66
CA VAL A 61 1.53 5.51 -8.00
C VAL A 61 0.30 6.40 -7.90
N ARG A 62 0.37 7.59 -8.51
CA ARG A 62 -0.81 8.42 -8.77
C ARG A 62 -1.46 7.99 -10.06
N HIS A 63 -2.74 7.65 -9.98
CA HIS A 63 -3.59 7.29 -11.09
C HIS A 63 -4.58 8.42 -11.39
N ASP A 64 -4.72 8.72 -12.68
CA ASP A 64 -5.66 9.69 -13.20
C ASP A 64 -6.87 8.93 -13.75
N LEU A 65 -7.95 8.88 -12.96
CA LEU A 65 -9.15 8.13 -13.29
C LEU A 65 -10.24 9.07 -13.81
N LEU A 66 -10.84 8.72 -14.95
CA LEU A 66 -12.02 9.42 -15.43
C LEU A 66 -13.20 9.09 -14.52
N ASN A 67 -13.86 10.13 -14.02
CA ASN A 67 -15.08 9.99 -13.25
C ASN A 67 -16.32 10.04 -14.15
N VAL A 68 -17.48 9.69 -13.57
CA VAL A 68 -18.77 9.59 -14.26
C VAL A 68 -19.27 10.89 -14.89
N ASN A 69 -18.68 12.04 -14.53
CA ASN A 69 -19.03 13.37 -15.05
C ASN A 69 -17.93 13.95 -15.96
N ASN A 70 -17.10 13.11 -16.57
CA ASN A 70 -15.96 13.49 -17.41
C ASN A 70 -14.89 14.35 -16.70
N GLY A 71 -14.90 14.40 -15.38
CA GLY A 71 -13.80 14.96 -14.59
C GLY A 71 -12.68 13.93 -14.39
N THR A 72 -11.51 14.42 -13.97
CA THR A 72 -10.39 13.55 -13.54
C THR A 72 -10.34 13.52 -12.03
N THR A 73 -10.30 12.31 -11.46
CA THR A 73 -10.06 12.08 -10.04
C THR A 73 -8.68 11.48 -9.86
N HIS A 74 -7.88 12.10 -8.99
CA HIS A 74 -6.58 11.57 -8.61
C HIS A 74 -6.75 10.56 -7.47
N VAL A 75 -6.16 9.39 -7.63
CA VAL A 75 -6.08 8.37 -6.59
C VAL A 75 -4.63 7.92 -6.49
N TRP A 76 -4.12 7.87 -5.27
CA TRP A 76 -2.79 7.33 -4.98
C TRP A 76 -2.94 5.89 -4.54
N ALA A 77 -2.09 5.03 -5.06
CA ALA A 77 -2.05 3.63 -4.71
C ALA A 77 -0.67 3.25 -4.21
N LEU A 78 -0.60 2.76 -2.97
CA LEU A 78 0.60 2.19 -2.37
C LEU A 78 0.61 0.69 -2.57
N TYR A 79 1.78 0.21 -2.99
CA TYR A 79 2.12 -1.19 -3.12
C TYR A 79 3.33 -1.44 -2.21
N GLY A 80 3.08 -2.07 -1.06
CA GLY A 80 4.09 -2.42 -0.06
C GLY A 80 4.51 -3.89 -0.14
N HIS A 81 5.45 -4.27 0.73
CA HIS A 81 5.99 -5.63 0.87
C HIS A 81 6.64 -6.15 -0.42
N LEU A 82 7.22 -5.23 -1.22
CA LEU A 82 7.86 -5.58 -2.48
C LEU A 82 9.32 -6.02 -2.26
N ASP A 83 9.94 -6.52 -3.32
CA ASP A 83 11.38 -6.80 -3.37
C ASP A 83 12.21 -5.56 -3.71
N ALA A 84 13.52 -5.60 -3.44
CA ALA A 84 14.45 -4.52 -3.70
C ALA A 84 14.53 -4.14 -5.19
N ARG A 85 14.29 -5.09 -6.10
CA ARG A 85 14.27 -4.84 -7.56
C ARG A 85 13.09 -3.94 -7.96
N SER A 86 12.07 -3.85 -7.13
CA SER A 86 10.90 -3.02 -7.36
C SER A 86 11.18 -1.53 -7.16
N THR A 87 12.18 -1.20 -6.36
CA THR A 87 12.52 0.18 -5.96
C THR A 87 13.90 0.62 -6.46
N ASN A 88 14.87 -0.29 -6.51
CA ASN A 88 16.22 -0.02 -6.98
C ASN A 88 16.25 0.46 -8.43
N GLY A 89 16.89 1.61 -8.66
CA GLY A 89 17.01 2.23 -9.99
C GLY A 89 15.70 2.84 -10.52
N LYS A 90 14.59 2.75 -9.78
CA LYS A 90 13.34 3.46 -10.14
C LYS A 90 13.38 4.89 -9.64
N ARG A 91 12.63 5.76 -10.33
CA ARG A 91 12.60 7.20 -10.06
C ARG A 91 11.18 7.72 -10.07
N ARG A 92 10.92 8.70 -9.20
CA ARG A 92 9.71 9.53 -9.23
C ARG A 92 9.53 10.15 -10.62
N GLY A 93 8.27 10.31 -11.05
CA GLY A 93 7.90 10.84 -12.35
C GLY A 93 7.84 9.79 -13.47
N ARG A 94 8.25 8.54 -13.21
CA ARG A 94 8.13 7.46 -14.19
C ARG A 94 6.66 7.17 -14.49
N LYS A 95 6.26 7.31 -15.76
CA LYS A 95 4.94 6.88 -16.24
C LYS A 95 4.80 5.37 -16.17
N VAL A 96 3.63 4.90 -15.77
CA VAL A 96 3.25 3.49 -15.77
C VAL A 96 1.97 3.28 -16.56
N LYS A 97 1.86 2.13 -17.20
CA LYS A 97 0.68 1.73 -17.95
C LYS A 97 -0.13 0.69 -17.20
N ARG A 98 -1.44 0.66 -17.43
CA ARG A 98 -2.32 -0.40 -16.94
C ARG A 98 -1.74 -1.77 -17.31
N GLY A 99 -1.68 -2.68 -16.34
CA GLY A 99 -1.12 -4.01 -16.52
C GLY A 99 0.41 -4.06 -16.62
N GLN A 100 1.11 -2.94 -16.42
CA GLN A 100 2.56 -2.94 -16.32
C GLN A 100 3.00 -3.47 -14.95
N VAL A 101 4.06 -4.28 -14.94
CA VAL A 101 4.70 -4.75 -13.70
C VAL A 101 5.30 -3.55 -12.95
N LEU A 102 4.79 -3.31 -11.75
CA LEU A 102 5.31 -2.31 -10.80
C LEU A 102 6.41 -2.90 -9.92
N GLY A 103 6.29 -4.17 -9.56
CA GLY A 103 7.21 -4.82 -8.66
C GLY A 103 6.89 -6.30 -8.51
N ARG A 104 7.48 -6.90 -7.47
CA ARG A 104 7.26 -8.28 -7.07
C ARG A 104 7.21 -8.36 -5.55
N MET A 105 6.46 -9.31 -5.01
CA MET A 105 6.44 -9.58 -3.55
C MET A 105 7.84 -9.94 -3.06
N GLY A 106 8.27 -9.30 -1.98
CA GLY A 106 9.56 -9.54 -1.33
C GLY A 106 9.53 -10.74 -0.37
N ASP A 107 10.71 -11.21 0.01
CA ASP A 107 10.85 -12.18 1.09
C ASP A 107 10.86 -11.52 2.48
N VAL A 108 10.86 -12.35 3.53
CA VAL A 108 10.81 -11.91 4.94
C VAL A 108 11.93 -10.95 5.34
N HIS A 109 13.07 -10.94 4.62
CA HIS A 109 14.21 -10.10 4.95
C HIS A 109 14.10 -8.68 4.39
N GLU A 110 13.21 -8.46 3.41
CA GLU A 110 13.06 -7.17 2.71
C GLU A 110 11.62 -6.67 2.63
N ASN A 111 10.63 -7.49 3.02
CA ASN A 111 9.21 -7.13 2.98
C ASN A 111 8.71 -6.46 4.27
N GLY A 112 9.60 -6.13 5.23
CA GLY A 112 9.23 -5.64 6.56
C GLY A 112 9.09 -6.73 7.62
N GLY A 113 9.55 -7.96 7.36
CA GLY A 113 9.56 -9.03 8.36
C GLY A 113 8.29 -9.89 8.39
N TRP A 114 7.45 -9.81 7.37
CA TRP A 114 6.22 -10.59 7.28
C TRP A 114 6.52 -12.01 6.78
N SER A 115 6.21 -13.01 7.59
CA SER A 115 6.52 -14.42 7.31
C SER A 115 5.73 -14.99 6.13
N ASP A 116 4.47 -14.57 5.98
CA ASP A 116 3.62 -14.94 4.87
C ASP A 116 3.72 -13.86 3.79
N PRO A 117 4.34 -14.15 2.63
CA PRO A 117 4.54 -13.14 1.61
C PRO A 117 3.20 -12.70 1.00
N HIS A 118 3.07 -11.39 0.82
CA HIS A 118 1.88 -10.75 0.28
C HIS A 118 2.25 -9.39 -0.33
N VAL A 119 1.29 -8.77 -1.01
CA VAL A 119 1.34 -7.34 -1.31
C VAL A 119 0.32 -6.63 -0.43
N HIS A 120 0.75 -5.55 0.24
CA HIS A 120 -0.18 -4.59 0.85
C HIS A 120 -0.57 -3.57 -0.22
N PHE A 121 -1.86 -3.48 -0.50
CA PHE A 121 -2.44 -2.55 -1.46
C PHE A 121 -3.37 -1.56 -0.76
N GLN A 122 -3.05 -0.28 -0.86
CA GLN A 122 -3.80 0.79 -0.20
C GLN A 122 -4.06 1.94 -1.15
N LEU A 123 -5.28 2.49 -1.10
CA LEU A 123 -5.66 3.68 -1.85
C LEU A 123 -5.67 4.91 -0.94
N SER A 124 -5.42 6.09 -1.51
CA SER A 124 -5.62 7.40 -0.89
C SER A 124 -6.27 8.36 -1.88
N VAL A 125 -7.16 9.23 -1.39
CA VAL A 125 -7.72 10.36 -2.15
C VAL A 125 -7.00 11.68 -1.87
N VAL A 126 -6.02 11.67 -0.99
CA VAL A 126 -5.14 12.81 -0.71
C VAL A 126 -3.70 12.43 -1.08
N SER A 127 -3.00 13.37 -1.70
CA SER A 127 -1.59 13.21 -2.04
C SER A 127 -0.79 12.93 -0.77
N PRO A 128 -0.05 11.80 -0.69
CA PRO A 128 0.88 11.60 0.40
C PRO A 128 2.11 12.49 0.21
N ASP A 129 2.76 12.86 1.30
CA ASP A 129 4.03 13.60 1.26
C ASP A 129 5.23 12.67 1.02
N THR A 130 5.08 11.37 1.34
CA THR A 130 6.16 10.37 1.27
C THR A 130 5.65 9.01 0.77
N HIS A 131 6.53 8.00 0.75
CA HIS A 131 6.17 6.61 0.48
C HIS A 131 5.52 5.90 1.67
N ASP A 132 5.48 6.55 2.84
CA ASP A 132 4.99 5.97 4.09
C ASP A 132 3.61 6.54 4.43
N MET A 133 2.57 5.84 3.96
CA MET A 133 1.17 6.13 4.34
C MET A 133 0.76 5.27 5.54
N PRO A 134 -0.14 5.73 6.42
CA PRO A 134 -0.55 4.95 7.58
C PRO A 134 -1.24 3.64 7.15
N GLY A 135 -0.53 2.52 7.31
CA GLY A 135 -1.06 1.17 7.02
C GLY A 135 -1.91 0.60 8.13
N VAL A 136 -1.68 1.11 9.34
CA VAL A 136 -2.45 0.75 10.54
C VAL A 136 -2.69 1.99 11.36
N VAL A 137 -3.95 2.23 11.70
CA VAL A 137 -4.39 3.32 12.57
C VAL A 137 -5.07 2.78 13.81
N ALA A 138 -5.22 3.61 14.83
CA ALA A 138 -6.00 3.23 16.00
C ALA A 138 -7.50 3.31 15.73
N MET A 139 -8.28 2.60 16.54
CA MET A 139 -9.74 2.59 16.42
C MET A 139 -10.38 3.98 16.46
N ARG A 140 -9.82 4.91 17.27
CA ARG A 140 -10.30 6.31 17.35
C ARG A 140 -10.13 7.09 16.05
N ASP A 141 -9.12 6.73 15.24
CA ASP A 141 -8.76 7.42 14.01
C ASP A 141 -9.42 6.78 12.77
N ARG A 142 -10.22 5.71 12.96
CA ARG A 142 -10.88 4.97 11.89
C ARG A 142 -11.76 5.84 10.99
N SER A 143 -12.56 6.74 11.57
CA SER A 143 -13.45 7.61 10.80
C SER A 143 -12.68 8.58 9.91
N TRP A 144 -11.58 9.13 10.42
CA TRP A 144 -10.66 9.93 9.62
C TRP A 144 -10.05 9.09 8.51
N ALA A 145 -9.52 7.90 8.82
CA ALA A 145 -8.89 7.04 7.83
C ALA A 145 -9.84 6.66 6.69
N LEU A 146 -11.11 6.34 6.97
CA LEU A 146 -12.12 6.03 5.94
C LEU A 146 -12.43 7.21 5.00
N SER A 147 -12.22 8.45 5.45
CA SER A 147 -12.40 9.63 4.60
C SER A 147 -11.25 9.86 3.62
N GLN A 148 -10.06 9.32 3.94
CA GLN A 148 -8.83 9.54 3.18
C GLN A 148 -8.41 8.31 2.37
N TYR A 149 -8.67 7.11 2.89
CA TYR A 149 -8.19 5.84 2.35
C TYR A 149 -9.41 4.97 2.00
N PRO A 150 -9.92 5.08 0.76
CA PRO A 150 -11.09 4.34 0.35
C PRO A 150 -10.79 2.85 0.27
N ASP A 151 -11.85 2.05 0.36
CA ASP A 151 -11.77 0.60 0.29
C ASP A 151 -11.15 0.14 -1.04
N PRO A 152 -10.01 -0.58 -1.03
CA PRO A 152 -9.38 -1.04 -2.27
C PRO A 152 -10.25 -1.94 -3.16
N ARG A 153 -11.32 -2.54 -2.60
CA ARG A 153 -12.29 -3.36 -3.35
C ARG A 153 -13.06 -2.58 -4.40
N ILE A 154 -13.10 -1.25 -4.33
CA ILE A 154 -13.66 -0.43 -5.43
C ILE A 154 -12.87 -0.59 -6.74
N ILE A 155 -11.60 -0.98 -6.65
CA ILE A 155 -10.73 -1.27 -7.80
C ILE A 155 -10.63 -2.76 -8.06
N LEU A 156 -10.47 -3.56 -7.01
CA LEU A 156 -10.25 -5.01 -7.13
C LEU A 156 -11.53 -5.78 -7.49
N GLY A 157 -12.70 -5.18 -7.25
CA GLY A 157 -13.99 -5.85 -7.38
C GLY A 157 -14.31 -6.77 -6.19
N PRO A 158 -15.36 -7.59 -6.31
CA PRO A 158 -15.73 -8.55 -5.29
C PRO A 158 -14.64 -9.61 -5.15
N LEU A 159 -14.21 -9.84 -3.91
CA LEU A 159 -13.38 -10.97 -3.54
C LEU A 159 -14.35 -12.06 -3.08
N TYR A 160 -14.28 -13.20 -3.75
CA TYR A 160 -15.21 -14.32 -3.61
C TYR A 160 -15.16 -14.96 -2.22
#